data_AF-A0AAN8TUY5-F1
#
_entry.id   AF-A0AAN8TUY5-F1
#
_cell.length_a   1.000
_cell.length_b   1.000
_cell.length_c   1.000
_cell.angle_alpha   90.00
_cell.angle_beta   90.00
_cell.angle_gamma   90.00
#
_symmetry.space_group_name_H-M   'P 1'
#
loop_
_entity.id
_entity.type
_entity.pdbx_description
1 polymer ?
#
loop_
_entity_poly.entity_id
_entity_poly.type
_entity_poly.pdbx_seq_one_letter_code
_entity_poly.pdbx_strand_id
1 'polypeptide(L)'
;MEAYCDPMLKTEAYLKSYSERIHPIPDESFWPPMNEILPSIILPPDLRRWPGRPSKNRKRVADEGDVTSQSKRSCTLRRSNCKYYGHYKWTCQGAPVKAKGKKGKGYG
;
A
#
# COMPACT_ATOMS: atom_id res chain seq x y z
N MET A 1 -1.53 46.18 34.41
CA MET A 1 -1.49 44.70 34.35
C MET A 1 -2.09 44.27 33.02
N GLU A 2 -1.45 44.62 31.90
CA GLU A 2 -2.03 44.50 30.54
C GLU A 2 -1.06 43.87 29.53
N ALA A 3 0.14 43.45 29.94
CA ALA A 3 1.20 42.98 29.05
C ALA A 3 1.21 41.44 28.81
N TYR A 4 0.19 40.70 29.29
CA TYR A 4 0.17 39.23 29.18
C TYR A 4 -0.64 38.70 27.99
N CYS A 5 -1.54 39.51 27.41
CA CYS A 5 -2.42 39.06 26.33
C CYS A 5 -1.97 39.66 25.00
N ASP A 6 -1.65 38.79 24.04
CA ASP A 6 -1.29 39.20 22.68
C ASP A 6 -2.44 40.02 22.05
N PRO A 7 -2.16 41.14 21.36
CA PRO A 7 -3.19 41.94 20.71
C PRO A 7 -4.12 41.17 19.77
N MET A 8 -3.65 40.08 19.16
CA MET A 8 -4.44 39.23 18.27
C MET A 8 -5.48 38.37 19.00
N LEU A 9 -5.32 38.15 20.30
CA LEU A 9 -6.26 37.40 21.13
C LEU A 9 -7.37 38.29 21.71
N LYS A 10 -7.40 39.58 21.37
CA LYS A 10 -8.45 40.52 21.80
C LYS A 10 -9.69 40.42 20.92
N THR A 11 -10.84 40.75 21.50
CA THR A 11 -12.14 40.76 20.80
C THR A 11 -12.14 41.63 19.55
N GLU A 12 -11.41 42.75 19.57
CA GLU A 12 -11.28 43.64 18.41
C GLU A 12 -10.61 42.95 17.21
N ALA A 13 -9.56 42.16 17.45
CA ALA A 13 -8.88 41.39 16.41
C ALA A 13 -9.77 40.27 15.86
N TYR A 14 -10.55 39.61 16.73
CA TYR A 14 -11.55 38.62 16.31
C TYR A 14 -12.62 39.25 15.40
N LEU A 15 -13.23 40.35 15.82
CA LEU A 15 -14.25 41.06 15.04
C LEU A 15 -13.70 41.56 13.70
N LYS A 16 -12.45 42.03 13.67
CA LYS A 16 -11.77 42.45 12.43
C LYS A 16 -11.46 41.27 11.50
N SER A 17 -11.13 40.11 12.05
CA SER A 17 -10.83 38.91 11.25
C SER A 17 -12.07 38.34 10.56
N TYR A 18 -13.23 38.44 11.22
CA TYR A 18 -14.51 37.96 10.71
C TYR A 18 -15.46 39.10 10.31
N SER A 19 -14.95 40.31 10.05
CA SER A 19 -15.79 41.45 9.65
C SER A 19 -16.32 41.29 8.23
N GLU A 20 -15.59 40.57 7.39
CA GLU A 20 -15.98 40.31 6.01
C GLU A 20 -16.96 39.13 5.92
N ARG A 21 -17.89 39.23 4.96
CA ARG A 21 -18.89 38.19 4.72
C ARG A 21 -18.31 37.13 3.80
N ILE A 22 -18.31 35.88 4.27
CA ILE A 22 -18.10 34.73 3.37
C ILE A 22 -19.38 34.58 2.54
N HIS A 23 -19.31 34.91 1.25
CA HIS A 23 -20.42 34.71 0.34
C HIS A 23 -20.63 33.21 0.10
N PRO A 24 -21.88 32.71 0.16
CA PRO A 24 -22.15 31.33 -0.22
C PRO A 24 -21.80 31.13 -1.70
N ILE A 25 -21.30 29.94 -2.02
CA ILE A 25 -21.09 29.54 -3.42
C ILE A 25 -22.47 29.48 -4.08
N PRO A 26 -22.69 30.15 -5.22
CA PRO A 26 -23.97 30.13 -5.92
C PRO A 26 -24.26 28.73 -6.47
N ASP A 27 -25.54 28.44 -6.71
CA ASP A 27 -25.97 27.18 -7.33
C ASP A 27 -25.32 26.99 -8.72
N GLU A 28 -25.13 25.73 -9.12
CA GLU A 28 -24.44 25.36 -10.37
C GLU A 28 -25.09 26.01 -11.60
N SER A 29 -26.40 26.23 -11.56
CA SER A 29 -27.17 26.90 -12.62
C SER A 29 -26.75 28.36 -12.88
N PHE A 30 -26.10 29.02 -11.92
CA PHE A 30 -25.63 30.40 -12.04
C PHE A 30 -24.16 30.50 -12.45
N TRP A 31 -23.47 29.38 -12.63
CA TRP A 31 -22.06 29.40 -12.99
C TRP A 31 -21.90 29.85 -14.45
N PRO A 32 -20.94 30.73 -14.76
CA PRO A 32 -20.70 31.14 -16.14
C PRO A 32 -20.31 29.92 -16.99
N PRO A 33 -20.68 29.90 -18.28
CA PRO A 33 -20.31 28.81 -19.17
C PRO A 33 -18.78 28.72 -19.26
N MET A 34 -18.22 27.61 -18.79
CA MET A 34 -16.77 27.36 -18.78
C MET A 34 -16.28 26.89 -20.16
N ASN A 35 -16.45 27.74 -21.17
CA ASN A 35 -16.10 27.46 -22.57
C ASN A 35 -14.60 27.19 -22.77
N GLU A 36 -13.75 27.68 -21.88
CA GLU A 36 -12.29 27.46 -21.90
C GLU A 36 -11.88 26.12 -21.27
N ILE A 37 -12.77 25.48 -20.50
CA ILE A 37 -12.50 24.26 -19.73
C ILE A 37 -13.14 23.02 -20.41
N LEU A 38 -14.01 23.22 -21.39
CA LEU A 38 -14.66 22.17 -22.17
C LEU A 38 -14.26 22.27 -23.65
N PRO A 39 -13.56 21.28 -24.26
CA PRO A 39 -13.09 20.00 -23.74
C PRO A 39 -11.56 20.05 -23.56
N SER A 40 -11.06 20.82 -22.59
CA SER A 40 -9.72 20.50 -22.09
C SER A 40 -9.90 19.25 -21.25
N ILE A 41 -9.45 18.10 -21.76
CA ILE A 41 -9.35 16.87 -20.96
C ILE A 41 -8.50 17.24 -19.75
N ILE A 42 -9.14 17.47 -18.60
CA ILE A 42 -8.44 17.70 -17.34
C ILE A 42 -7.83 16.36 -16.98
N LEU A 43 -6.56 16.18 -17.32
CA LEU A 43 -5.82 15.02 -16.88
C LEU A 43 -5.73 15.08 -15.36
N PRO A 44 -5.96 13.96 -14.66
CA PRO A 44 -5.71 13.92 -13.23
C PRO A 44 -4.24 14.28 -12.98
N PRO A 45 -3.91 14.91 -11.83
CA PRO A 45 -2.53 15.15 -11.48
C PRO A 45 -1.75 13.83 -11.46
N ASP A 46 -0.49 13.88 -11.85
CA ASP A 46 0.39 12.71 -11.85
C ASP A 46 0.45 12.09 -10.45
N LEU A 47 -0.09 10.87 -10.33
CA LEU A 47 -0.06 10.12 -9.07
C LEU A 47 1.36 9.66 -8.78
N ARG A 48 2.04 10.34 -7.87
CA ARG A 48 3.31 9.85 -7.32
C ARG A 48 3.02 8.77 -6.29
N ARG A 49 3.53 7.55 -6.52
CA ARG A 49 3.47 6.49 -5.51
C ARG A 49 4.22 6.92 -4.26
N TRP A 50 3.53 6.87 -3.13
CA TRP A 50 4.17 7.03 -1.83
C TRP A 50 5.30 6.01 -1.68
N PRO A 51 6.41 6.37 -1.02
CA PRO A 51 7.45 5.39 -0.72
C PRO A 51 6.81 4.21 0.02
N GLY A 52 6.99 3.02 -0.54
CA GLY A 52 6.51 1.79 0.08
C GLY A 52 7.15 1.59 1.44
N ARG A 53 6.59 0.65 2.22
CA ARG A 53 7.19 0.25 3.49
C ARG A 53 8.68 -0.09 3.29
N PRO A 54 9.58 0.42 4.15
CA PRO A 54 10.98 0.00 4.14
C PRO A 54 11.11 -1.52 4.18
N SER A 55 12.11 -2.06 3.45
CA SER A 55 12.40 -3.49 3.48
C SER A 55 12.57 -3.98 4.91
N LYS A 56 11.93 -5.10 5.25
CA LYS A 56 12.12 -5.76 6.55
C LYS A 56 13.59 -6.13 6.78
N ASN A 57 14.30 -6.47 5.72
CA ASN A 57 15.71 -6.84 5.78
C ASN A 57 16.59 -5.63 5.47
N ARG A 58 17.61 -5.42 6.30
CA ARG A 58 18.67 -4.45 6.06
C ARG A 58 19.48 -4.85 4.82
N LYS A 59 19.92 -3.86 4.03
CA LYS A 59 20.93 -4.08 2.98
C LYS A 59 22.28 -4.32 3.64
N ARG A 60 22.88 -5.50 3.40
CA ARG A 60 24.24 -5.82 3.88
C ARG A 60 25.28 -5.10 3.04
N VAL A 61 26.36 -4.66 3.65
CA VAL A 61 27.55 -4.17 2.94
C VAL A 61 28.42 -5.35 2.48
N ALA A 62 29.30 -5.12 1.51
CA ALA A 62 30.06 -6.19 0.84
C ALA A 62 30.96 -7.03 1.78
N ASP A 63 31.33 -6.47 2.94
CA ASP A 63 32.18 -7.10 3.94
C ASP A 63 31.40 -7.91 5.00
N GLU A 64 30.07 -7.89 4.98
CA GLU A 64 29.26 -8.72 5.87
C GLU A 64 29.21 -10.16 5.33
N GLY A 65 29.84 -11.09 6.06
CA GLY A 65 29.86 -12.51 5.71
C GLY A 65 28.48 -13.12 5.43
N ASP A 66 28.44 -14.09 4.52
CA ASP A 66 27.20 -14.75 4.13
C ASP A 66 26.63 -15.57 5.29
N VAL A 67 25.48 -15.14 5.83
CA VAL A 67 24.71 -15.97 6.75
C VAL A 67 24.02 -17.04 5.91
N THR A 68 24.77 -18.11 5.61
CA THR A 68 24.33 -19.33 4.92
C THR A 68 23.26 -20.13 5.70
N SER A 69 22.72 -19.60 6.80
CA SER A 69 21.80 -20.30 7.69
C SER A 69 20.32 -20.14 7.31
N GLN A 70 19.97 -19.62 6.14
CA GLN A 70 18.64 -19.92 5.62
C GLN A 70 18.64 -21.41 5.30
N SER A 71 17.97 -22.20 6.13
CA SER A 71 17.87 -23.64 5.89
C SER A 71 17.39 -23.82 4.45
N LYS A 72 18.29 -24.31 3.59
CA LYS A 72 17.93 -24.71 2.24
C LYS A 72 16.82 -25.72 2.45
N ARG A 73 15.58 -25.38 2.08
CA ARG A 73 14.40 -26.23 2.30
C ARG A 73 14.78 -27.66 1.94
N SER A 74 15.02 -28.48 2.96
CA SER A 74 15.72 -29.73 2.78
C SER A 74 14.79 -30.68 2.05
N CYS A 75 15.26 -31.33 1.00
CA CYS A 75 14.51 -32.40 0.35
C CYS A 75 14.61 -33.71 1.15
N THR A 76 14.35 -33.61 2.45
CA THR A 76 14.38 -34.71 3.42
C THR A 76 13.08 -35.51 3.42
N LEU A 77 12.02 -35.03 2.74
CA LEU A 77 10.76 -35.76 2.62
C LEU A 77 10.76 -36.65 1.37
N ARG A 78 10.47 -37.94 1.59
CA ARG A 78 10.27 -38.94 0.52
C ARG A 78 9.12 -38.55 -0.39
N ARG A 79 9.31 -38.56 -1.71
CA ARG A 79 8.21 -38.24 -2.64
C ARG A 79 7.23 -39.39 -2.79
N SER A 80 5.93 -39.09 -2.77
CA SER A 80 4.87 -40.06 -2.99
C SER A 80 4.92 -40.71 -4.38
N ASN A 81 5.35 -39.95 -5.38
CA ASN A 81 5.31 -40.36 -6.78
C ASN A 81 6.43 -41.34 -7.13
N CYS A 82 7.69 -40.96 -6.89
CA CYS A 82 8.86 -41.77 -7.23
C CYS A 82 9.48 -42.48 -6.03
N LYS A 83 9.06 -42.18 -4.79
CA LYS A 83 9.54 -42.80 -3.55
C LYS A 83 11.02 -42.54 -3.21
N TYR A 84 11.68 -41.60 -3.89
CA TYR A 84 13.06 -41.15 -3.59
C TYR A 84 13.11 -39.80 -2.87
N TYR A 85 14.25 -39.52 -2.25
CA TYR A 85 14.57 -38.27 -1.57
C TYR A 85 15.41 -37.35 -2.49
N GLY A 86 15.74 -36.14 -2.04
CA GLY A 86 16.79 -35.33 -2.67
C GLY A 86 16.41 -34.53 -3.92
N HIS A 87 15.15 -34.54 -4.37
CA HIS A 87 14.70 -33.76 -5.53
C HIS A 87 13.33 -33.09 -5.34
N TYR A 88 13.12 -31.97 -6.02
CA TYR A 88 11.89 -31.22 -5.93
C TYR A 88 10.76 -31.86 -6.74
N LYS A 89 9.50 -31.55 -6.40
CA LYS A 89 8.31 -32.10 -7.10
C LYS A 89 8.37 -31.82 -8.62
N TRP A 90 8.84 -30.63 -8.99
CA TRP A 90 8.92 -30.18 -10.36
C TRP A 90 10.14 -30.73 -11.11
N THR A 91 11.16 -31.22 -10.39
CA THR A 91 12.33 -31.91 -10.95
C THR A 91 12.24 -33.44 -10.82
N CYS A 92 11.07 -33.95 -10.44
CA CYS A 92 10.83 -35.39 -10.28
C CYS A 92 10.63 -36.04 -11.65
N GLN A 93 11.50 -36.98 -12.00
CA GLN A 93 11.41 -37.77 -13.24
C GLN A 93 10.39 -38.93 -13.17
N GLY A 94 9.81 -39.19 -11.99
CA GLY A 94 8.74 -40.18 -11.86
C GLY A 94 7.45 -39.73 -12.55
N ALA A 95 6.82 -40.63 -13.31
CA ALA A 95 5.55 -40.38 -13.99
C ALA A 95 4.46 -39.87 -13.00
N PRO A 96 3.54 -38.99 -13.45
CA PRO A 96 2.48 -38.48 -12.59
C PRO A 96 1.53 -39.63 -12.19
N VAL A 97 1.58 -40.03 -10.92
CA VAL A 97 0.57 -40.93 -10.35
C VAL A 97 -0.75 -40.16 -10.22
N LYS A 98 -1.81 -40.62 -10.89
CA LYS A 98 -3.16 -40.06 -10.74
C LYS A 98 -3.55 -40.13 -9.26
N ALA A 99 -3.73 -38.98 -8.63
CA ALA A 99 -4.18 -38.92 -7.24
C ALA A 99 -5.59 -39.52 -7.15
N LYS A 100 -5.78 -40.57 -6.35
CA LYS A 100 -7.13 -40.98 -5.96
C LYS A 100 -7.70 -39.90 -5.06
N GLY A 101 -8.78 -39.25 -5.50
CA GLY A 101 -9.41 -38.13 -4.79
C GLY A 101 -9.77 -38.53 -3.35
N LYS A 102 -9.37 -37.70 -2.38
CA LYS A 102 -9.81 -37.85 -0.99
C LYS A 102 -11.26 -37.42 -0.91
N LYS A 103 -12.16 -38.31 -0.50
CA LYS A 103 -13.52 -37.94 -0.08
C LYS A 103 -13.39 -37.05 1.16
N GLY A 104 -13.86 -35.81 1.08
CA GLY A 104 -13.85 -34.87 2.19
C GLY A 104 -14.72 -35.38 3.34
N LYS A 105 -14.22 -35.30 4.58
CA LYS A 105 -15.04 -35.42 5.79
C LYS A 105 -15.61 -34.03 6.08
N GLY A 106 -16.94 -33.89 5.99
CA GLY A 106 -17.66 -32.73 6.49
C GLY A 106 -17.71 -32.75 8.01
N TYR A 107 -17.53 -31.59 8.63
CA TYR A 107 -17.76 -31.35 10.04
C TYR A 107 -19.11 -30.64 10.15
N GLY A 108 -20.05 -31.29 10.83
CA GLY A 108 -21.23 -30.63 11.40
C GLY A 108 -20.89 -30.02 12.74
#